data_AF-A0ABD5LPU5-F1
#
_entry.id   AF-A0ABD5LPU5-F1
#
_cell.length_a   1.000
_cell.length_b   1.000
_cell.length_c   1.000
_cell.angle_alpha   90.00
_cell.angle_beta   90.00
_cell.angle_gamma   90.00
#
_symmetry.space_group_name_H-M   'P 1'
#
loop_
_entity.id
_entity.type
_entity.pdbx_description
1 polymer ?
#
loop_
_entity_poly.entity_id
_entity_poly.type
_entity_poly.pdbx_seq_one_letter_code
_entity_poly.pdbx_strand_id
1 'polypeptide(L)'
;MNHSFVPGTPGVYDAAELKEFVATLPTEEEQQRSMITLLNLQNLSSYVNDYASAVALHRHVQDLRESVLRTSEPNTLVFNNNMHLLQQWQNMAGRDAAMTLFHVGKALLHIKTNMRFTETIKAGSLSENLRKASGELERAFPHYNVARHAAGHRAEAVGSLEQVKLHAIDIDGGQQFIIGNVQGDDYVATFEKKLLKVPLTEEARQRLNDVVVLIYSAFPKLVHMLPPLNFGVPATEDAEVPSENLSA
;
A
#
# COMPACT_ATOMS: atom_id res chain seq x y z
N MET A 1 -17.57 23.35 -7.84
CA MET A 1 -17.18 23.41 -6.41
C MET A 1 -15.70 23.76 -6.35
N ASN A 2 -15.34 24.88 -5.71
CA ASN A 2 -13.94 25.21 -5.42
C ASN A 2 -13.58 24.48 -4.12
N HIS A 3 -12.86 23.36 -4.21
CA HIS A 3 -12.30 22.73 -3.03
C HIS A 3 -11.01 23.47 -2.66
N SER A 4 -11.14 24.52 -1.84
CA SER A 4 -10.00 25.09 -1.12
C SER A 4 -9.73 24.18 0.07
N PHE A 5 -8.65 23.43 0.00
CA PHE A 5 -8.17 22.61 1.10
C PHE A 5 -7.29 23.47 1.99
N VAL A 6 -7.77 23.75 3.20
CA VAL A 6 -7.00 24.46 4.23
C VAL A 6 -6.21 23.44 5.05
N PRO A 7 -4.93 23.69 5.39
CA PRO A 7 -4.19 22.92 6.39
C PRO A 7 -5.06 22.62 7.63
N GLY A 8 -5.09 21.35 8.06
CA GLY A 8 -5.93 20.90 9.18
C GLY A 8 -7.31 20.37 8.79
N THR A 9 -7.68 20.38 7.50
CA THR A 9 -8.85 19.62 7.01
C THR A 9 -8.55 18.12 7.13
N PRO A 10 -9.47 17.26 7.61
CA PRO A 10 -9.26 15.81 7.61
C PRO A 10 -8.85 15.31 6.21
N GLY A 11 -7.64 14.77 6.09
CA GLY A 11 -7.06 14.34 4.81
C GLY A 11 -6.02 15.30 4.20
N VAL A 12 -5.87 16.53 4.71
CA VAL A 12 -4.91 17.55 4.26
C VAL A 12 -3.95 17.86 5.40
N TYR A 13 -2.84 17.12 5.42
CA TYR A 13 -1.81 17.26 6.45
C TYR A 13 -0.69 18.11 5.89
N ASP A 14 -0.62 19.35 6.37
CA ASP A 14 0.40 20.28 5.95
C ASP A 14 1.71 19.97 6.66
N ALA A 15 2.74 19.65 5.89
CA ALA A 15 4.10 19.49 6.41
C ALA A 15 4.60 20.77 7.12
N ALA A 16 3.97 21.93 6.90
CA ALA A 16 4.23 23.15 7.65
C ALA A 16 3.88 23.03 9.14
N GLU A 17 2.83 22.29 9.52
CA GLU A 17 2.47 22.08 10.93
C GLU A 17 3.55 21.28 11.67
N LEU A 18 4.27 20.40 10.95
CA LEU A 18 5.42 19.69 11.51
C LEU A 18 6.60 20.62 11.80
N LYS A 19 6.73 21.74 11.06
CA LYS A 19 7.86 22.67 11.21
C LYS A 19 7.87 23.32 12.58
N GLU A 20 6.71 23.60 13.16
CA GLU A 20 6.61 24.20 14.50
C GLU A 20 7.21 23.26 15.55
N PHE A 21 6.79 22.00 15.56
CA PHE A 21 7.38 20.98 16.44
C PHE A 21 8.86 20.80 16.16
N VAL A 22 9.25 20.65 14.89
CA VAL A 22 10.65 20.43 14.50
C VAL A 22 11.52 21.59 14.95
N ALA A 23 11.09 22.84 14.82
CA ALA A 23 11.87 24.02 15.24
C ALA A 23 12.18 24.06 16.75
N THR A 24 11.44 23.31 17.58
CA THR A 24 11.72 23.21 19.02
C THR A 24 12.86 22.24 19.36
N LEU A 25 13.33 21.45 18.39
CA LEU A 25 14.31 20.40 18.62
C LEU A 25 15.74 20.97 18.74
N PRO A 26 16.58 20.39 19.61
CA PRO A 26 17.78 21.05 20.15
C PRO A 26 18.93 21.19 19.15
N THR A 27 18.97 20.38 18.09
CA THR A 27 20.06 20.40 17.09
C THR A 27 19.52 20.35 15.66
N GLU A 28 20.23 20.96 14.72
CA GLU A 28 19.85 20.91 13.30
C GLU A 28 19.78 19.47 12.76
N GLU A 29 20.70 18.58 13.19
CA GLU A 29 20.66 17.17 12.80
C GLU A 29 19.38 16.49 13.30
N GLU A 30 19.00 16.72 14.56
CA GLU A 30 17.76 16.18 15.11
C GLU A 30 16.52 16.77 14.44
N GLN A 31 16.55 18.05 14.06
CA GLN A 31 15.48 18.68 13.29
C GLN A 31 15.26 17.99 11.95
N GLN A 32 16.32 17.86 11.15
CA GLN A 32 16.27 17.24 9.83
C GLN A 32 15.81 15.77 9.91
N ARG A 33 16.34 15.01 10.87
CA ARG A 33 16.03 13.58 11.04
C ARG A 33 14.62 13.36 11.59
N SER A 34 14.13 14.27 12.43
CA SER A 34 12.75 14.26 12.93
C SER A 34 11.77 14.59 11.82
N MET A 35 12.07 15.58 10.96
CA MET A 35 11.25 15.90 9.80
C MET A 35 11.08 14.68 8.88
N ILE A 36 12.18 13.98 8.57
CA ILE A 36 12.11 12.74 7.77
C ILE A 36 11.24 11.69 8.45
N THR A 37 11.39 11.49 9.77
CA THR A 37 10.61 10.50 10.54
C THR A 37 9.12 10.84 10.50
N LEU A 38 8.76 12.11 10.70
CA LEU A 38 7.38 12.59 10.69
C LEU A 38 6.74 12.47 9.30
N LEU A 39 7.46 12.81 8.22
CA LEU A 39 6.96 12.62 6.85
C LEU A 39 6.69 11.14 6.54
N ASN A 40 7.57 10.24 6.97
CA ASN A 40 7.33 8.82 6.81
C ASN A 40 6.11 8.36 7.62
N LEU A 41 5.89 8.88 8.84
CA LEU A 41 4.70 8.58 9.63
C LEU A 41 3.41 9.10 8.98
N GLN A 42 3.41 10.33 8.47
CA GLN A 42 2.25 10.91 7.78
C GLN A 42 1.89 10.13 6.51
N ASN A 43 2.88 9.71 5.71
CA ASN A 43 2.63 8.99 4.46
C ASN A 43 2.02 7.59 4.65
N LEU A 44 2.12 6.99 5.84
CA LEU A 44 1.57 5.65 6.08
C LEU A 44 0.06 5.56 5.84
N SER A 45 -0.70 6.61 6.13
CA SER A 45 -2.16 6.62 5.89
C SER A 45 -2.49 6.61 4.39
N SER A 46 -1.73 7.37 3.58
CA SER A 46 -1.85 7.35 2.12
C SER A 46 -1.60 5.95 1.57
N TYR A 47 -0.58 5.25 2.06
CA TYR A 47 -0.33 3.87 1.65
C TYR A 47 -1.48 2.91 2.00
N VAL A 48 -2.11 3.05 3.17
CA VAL A 48 -3.31 2.25 3.50
C VAL A 48 -4.45 2.53 2.52
N ASN A 49 -4.65 3.80 2.14
CA ASN A 49 -5.67 4.20 1.16
C ASN A 49 -5.34 3.71 -0.26
N ASP A 50 -4.07 3.69 -0.65
CA ASP A 50 -3.62 3.15 -1.93
C ASP A 50 -3.89 1.64 -2.00
N TYR A 51 -3.64 0.90 -0.92
CA TYR A 51 -4.00 -0.53 -0.84
C TYR A 51 -5.52 -0.72 -0.93
N ALA A 52 -6.29 0.11 -0.25
CA ALA A 52 -7.76 0.09 -0.32
C ALA A 52 -8.26 0.31 -1.75
N SER A 53 -7.66 1.27 -2.46
CA SER A 53 -7.98 1.57 -3.86
C SER A 53 -7.64 0.40 -4.78
N ALA A 54 -6.52 -0.29 -4.54
CA ALA A 54 -6.17 -1.50 -5.28
C ALA A 54 -7.17 -2.64 -5.06
N VAL A 55 -7.61 -2.86 -3.82
CA VAL A 55 -8.65 -3.86 -3.48
C VAL A 55 -9.98 -3.50 -4.13
N ALA A 56 -10.38 -2.22 -4.11
CA ALA A 56 -11.61 -1.75 -4.75
C ALA A 56 -11.56 -1.93 -6.27
N LEU A 57 -10.43 -1.59 -6.92
CA LEU A 57 -10.24 -1.79 -8.35
C LEU A 57 -10.33 -3.28 -8.72
N HIS A 58 -9.71 -4.16 -7.92
CA HIS A 58 -9.82 -5.60 -8.14
C HIS A 58 -11.27 -6.08 -8.12
N ARG A 59 -12.04 -5.71 -7.10
CA ARG A 59 -13.47 -6.07 -6.99
C ARG A 59 -14.26 -5.58 -8.19
N HIS A 60 -14.08 -4.31 -8.56
CA HIS A 60 -14.76 -3.72 -9.70
C HIS A 60 -14.44 -4.46 -11.01
N VAL A 61 -13.18 -4.88 -11.20
CA VAL A 61 -12.79 -5.67 -12.37
C VAL A 61 -13.48 -7.05 -12.39
N GLN A 62 -13.71 -7.67 -11.23
CA GLN A 62 -14.46 -8.93 -11.17
C GLN A 62 -15.92 -8.73 -11.56
N ASP A 63 -16.59 -7.70 -11.05
CA ASP A 63 -17.98 -7.38 -11.41
C ASP A 63 -18.13 -7.12 -12.93
N LEU A 64 -17.18 -6.38 -13.50
CA LEU A 64 -17.14 -6.13 -14.94
C LEU A 64 -16.87 -7.41 -15.74
N ARG A 65 -15.99 -8.29 -15.24
CA ARG A 65 -15.70 -9.57 -15.90
C ARG A 65 -16.94 -10.44 -15.95
N GLU A 66 -17.69 -10.55 -14.86
CA GLU A 66 -18.98 -11.25 -14.82
C GLU A 66 -19.99 -10.65 -15.80
N SER A 67 -20.07 -9.31 -15.86
CA SER A 67 -20.94 -8.62 -16.80
C SER A 67 -20.60 -8.95 -18.26
N VAL A 68 -19.33 -8.90 -18.64
CA VAL A 68 -18.89 -9.24 -20.00
C VAL A 68 -19.16 -10.71 -20.31
N LEU A 69 -18.90 -11.62 -19.37
CA LEU A 69 -19.17 -13.06 -19.55
C LEU A 69 -20.67 -13.37 -19.77
N ARG A 70 -21.58 -12.56 -19.20
CA ARG A 70 -23.03 -12.73 -19.41
C ARG A 70 -23.56 -12.07 -20.68
N THR A 71 -22.92 -10.99 -21.13
CA THR A 71 -23.51 -10.09 -22.15
C THR A 71 -22.80 -10.14 -23.51
N SER A 72 -21.59 -10.69 -23.57
CA SER A 72 -20.77 -10.72 -24.78
C SER A 72 -20.52 -12.16 -25.25
N GLU A 73 -20.73 -12.39 -26.54
CA GLU A 73 -20.42 -13.68 -27.17
C GLU A 73 -18.90 -13.95 -27.14
N PRO A 74 -18.45 -15.11 -26.63
CA PRO A 74 -17.03 -15.48 -26.62
C PRO A 74 -16.40 -15.47 -28.01
N ASN A 75 -15.08 -15.26 -28.06
CA ASN A 75 -14.29 -15.22 -29.30
C ASN A 75 -14.67 -14.11 -30.30
N THR A 76 -15.48 -13.12 -29.90
CA THR A 76 -15.68 -11.89 -30.66
C THR A 76 -14.58 -10.88 -30.38
N LEU A 77 -14.34 -9.95 -31.32
CA LEU A 77 -13.38 -8.87 -31.12
C LEU A 77 -13.72 -8.03 -29.88
N VAL A 78 -15.01 -7.76 -29.65
CA VAL A 78 -15.49 -7.00 -28.48
C VAL A 78 -15.19 -7.74 -27.19
N PHE A 79 -15.51 -9.05 -27.11
CA PHE A 79 -15.21 -9.88 -25.94
C PHE A 79 -13.71 -9.90 -25.64
N ASN A 80 -12.88 -10.16 -26.66
CA ASN A 80 -11.43 -10.24 -26.50
C ASN A 80 -10.82 -8.90 -26.04
N ASN A 81 -11.28 -7.78 -26.61
CA ASN A 81 -10.83 -6.45 -26.21
C ASN A 81 -11.21 -6.14 -24.75
N ASN A 82 -12.45 -6.44 -24.36
CA ASN A 82 -12.91 -6.23 -22.99
C ASN A 82 -12.12 -7.10 -22.00
N MET A 83 -11.93 -8.39 -22.29
CA MET A 83 -11.13 -9.28 -21.43
C MET A 83 -9.68 -8.81 -21.30
N HIS A 84 -9.08 -8.32 -22.39
CA HIS A 84 -7.74 -7.76 -22.36
C HIS A 84 -7.66 -6.52 -21.47
N LEU A 85 -8.59 -5.57 -21.62
CA LEU A 85 -8.64 -4.35 -20.80
C LEU A 85 -8.81 -4.68 -19.31
N LEU A 86 -9.73 -5.59 -18.98
CA LEU A 86 -9.94 -6.04 -17.61
C LEU A 86 -8.68 -6.68 -17.02
N GLN A 87 -7.94 -7.47 -17.81
CA GLN A 87 -6.66 -8.02 -17.37
C GLN A 87 -5.60 -6.93 -17.08
N GLN A 88 -5.58 -5.84 -17.85
CA GLN A 88 -4.66 -4.72 -17.59
C GLN A 88 -4.99 -4.01 -16.29
N TRP A 89 -6.27 -3.74 -16.03
CA TRP A 89 -6.73 -3.11 -14.77
C TRP A 89 -6.49 -4.01 -13.57
N GLN A 90 -6.72 -5.31 -13.73
CA GLN A 90 -6.40 -6.30 -12.70
C GLN A 90 -4.90 -6.29 -12.35
N ASN A 91 -4.04 -6.23 -13.37
CA ASN A 91 -2.59 -6.15 -13.17
C ASN A 91 -2.14 -4.79 -12.59
N MET A 92 -2.89 -3.71 -12.83
CA MET A 92 -2.65 -2.41 -12.20
C MET A 92 -2.93 -2.48 -10.71
N ALA A 93 -4.11 -2.98 -10.31
CA ALA A 93 -4.44 -3.22 -8.90
C ALA A 93 -3.36 -4.03 -8.16
N GLY A 94 -2.93 -5.15 -8.75
CA GLY A 94 -1.89 -5.99 -8.17
C GLY A 94 -0.53 -5.29 -8.00
N ARG A 95 -0.10 -4.52 -9.00
CA ARG A 95 1.17 -3.75 -8.94
C ARG A 95 1.11 -2.65 -7.91
N ASP A 96 -0.01 -1.93 -7.83
CA ASP A 96 -0.19 -0.83 -6.88
C ASP A 96 -0.18 -1.36 -5.44
N ALA A 97 -0.93 -2.44 -5.15
CA ALA A 97 -0.89 -3.10 -3.85
C ALA A 97 0.53 -3.57 -3.48
N ALA A 98 1.26 -4.17 -4.42
CA ALA A 98 2.64 -4.62 -4.20
C ALA A 98 3.60 -3.45 -3.90
N MET A 99 3.50 -2.35 -4.66
CA MET A 99 4.29 -1.14 -4.43
C MET A 99 3.97 -0.48 -3.09
N THR A 100 2.71 -0.47 -2.70
CA THR A 100 2.26 0.04 -1.40
C THR A 100 2.93 -0.71 -0.25
N LEU A 101 2.99 -2.04 -0.29
CA LEU A 101 3.67 -2.83 0.75
C LEU A 101 5.17 -2.52 0.81
N PHE A 102 5.82 -2.37 -0.34
CA PHE A 102 7.21 -1.92 -0.40
C PHE A 102 7.40 -0.55 0.27
N HIS A 103 6.52 0.42 -0.03
CA HIS A 103 6.59 1.76 0.55
C HIS A 103 6.37 1.76 2.06
N VAL A 104 5.39 1.03 2.58
CA VAL A 104 5.17 0.90 4.03
C VAL A 104 6.40 0.32 4.71
N GLY A 105 6.98 -0.74 4.16
CA GLY A 105 8.20 -1.32 4.72
C GLY A 105 9.42 -0.41 4.64
N LYS A 106 9.56 0.39 3.58
CA LYS A 106 10.59 1.42 3.47
C LYS A 106 10.39 2.56 4.47
N ALA A 107 9.15 3.00 4.67
CA ALA A 107 8.82 4.01 5.67
C ALA A 107 9.16 3.52 7.08
N LEU A 108 8.75 2.30 7.44
CA LEU A 108 9.08 1.67 8.71
C LEU A 108 10.60 1.54 8.92
N LEU A 109 11.34 1.12 7.88
CA LEU A 109 12.80 1.06 7.93
C LEU A 109 13.40 2.45 8.19
N HIS A 110 12.98 3.48 7.43
CA HIS A 110 13.50 4.83 7.59
C HIS A 110 13.22 5.40 8.98
N ILE A 111 12.00 5.23 9.50
CA ILE A 111 11.63 5.58 10.88
C ILE A 111 12.64 4.94 11.85
N LYS A 112 12.83 3.62 11.79
CA LYS A 112 13.74 2.89 12.68
C LYS A 112 15.20 3.35 12.56
N THR A 113 15.69 3.57 11.35
CA THR A 113 17.09 3.99 11.13
C THR A 113 17.37 5.41 11.62
N ASN A 114 16.35 6.29 11.64
CA ASN A 114 16.48 7.66 12.11
C ASN A 114 16.31 7.80 13.63
N MET A 115 15.82 6.77 14.34
CA MET A 115 15.61 6.83 15.81
C MET A 115 16.86 7.24 16.59
N ARG A 116 18.06 6.84 16.15
CA ARG A 116 19.33 7.19 16.79
C ARG A 116 19.74 8.67 16.65
N PHE A 117 19.05 9.42 15.79
CA PHE A 117 19.29 10.84 15.55
C PHE A 117 18.11 11.70 16.00
N THR A 118 17.11 11.10 16.64
CA THR A 118 15.86 11.77 17.02
C THR A 118 15.58 11.52 18.50
N GLU A 119 16.53 11.89 19.35
CA GLU A 119 16.50 11.54 20.78
C GLU A 119 15.22 12.02 21.49
N THR A 120 14.68 13.18 21.11
CA THR A 120 13.40 13.72 21.61
C THR A 120 12.21 12.84 21.22
N ILE A 121 12.10 12.44 19.95
CA ILE A 121 11.06 11.51 19.47
C ILE A 121 11.25 10.13 20.13
N LYS A 122 12.49 9.65 20.17
CA LYS A 122 12.88 8.36 20.72
C LYS A 122 12.53 8.23 22.20
N ALA A 123 12.78 9.27 23.00
CA ALA A 123 12.44 9.29 24.42
C ALA A 123 10.93 9.13 24.68
N GLY A 124 10.08 9.53 23.73
CA GLY A 124 8.63 9.35 23.79
C GLY A 124 8.10 8.12 23.05
N SER A 125 8.97 7.28 22.48
CA SER A 125 8.58 6.18 21.60
C SER A 125 8.53 4.82 22.31
N LEU A 126 7.67 3.93 21.83
CA LEU A 126 7.56 2.54 22.27
C LEU A 126 8.27 1.64 21.26
N SER A 127 9.58 1.44 21.43
CA SER A 127 10.42 0.66 20.50
C SER A 127 9.94 -0.79 20.32
N GLU A 128 9.27 -1.37 21.31
CA GLU A 128 8.66 -2.69 21.20
C GLU A 128 7.57 -2.73 20.12
N ASN A 129 6.77 -1.67 19.99
CA ASN A 129 5.70 -1.62 18.98
C ASN A 129 6.28 -1.50 17.56
N LEU A 130 7.38 -0.78 17.36
CA LEU A 130 8.10 -0.77 16.07
C LEU A 130 8.66 -2.15 15.70
N ARG A 131 9.16 -2.90 16.69
CA ARG A 131 9.64 -4.26 16.49
C ARG A 131 8.48 -5.20 16.14
N LYS A 132 7.36 -5.10 16.86
CA LYS A 132 6.12 -5.84 16.57
C LYS A 132 5.62 -5.53 15.16
N ALA A 133 5.49 -4.25 14.80
CA ALA A 133 5.06 -3.83 13.46
C ALA A 133 5.94 -4.43 12.34
N SER A 134 7.27 -4.51 12.56
CA SER A 134 8.18 -5.14 11.57
C SER A 134 7.88 -6.63 11.41
N GLY A 135 7.65 -7.34 12.51
CA GLY A 135 7.30 -8.77 12.49
C GLY A 135 5.93 -9.01 11.87
N GLU A 136 4.94 -8.19 12.21
CA GLU A 136 3.58 -8.29 11.66
C GLU A 136 3.54 -7.99 10.17
N LEU A 137 4.32 -7.01 9.68
CA LEU A 137 4.42 -6.72 8.24
C LEU A 137 5.00 -7.91 7.47
N GLU A 138 6.13 -8.48 7.93
CA GLU A 138 6.74 -9.63 7.27
C GLU A 138 5.86 -10.88 7.35
N ARG A 139 5.17 -11.10 8.47
CA ARG A 139 4.23 -12.22 8.65
C ARG A 139 3.01 -12.11 7.74
N ALA A 140 2.45 -10.90 7.62
CA ALA A 140 1.27 -10.66 6.79
C ALA A 140 1.60 -10.64 5.30
N PHE A 141 2.80 -10.18 4.94
CA PHE A 141 3.22 -9.99 3.55
C PHE A 141 4.68 -10.42 3.33
N PRO A 142 4.97 -11.74 3.32
CA PRO A 142 6.33 -12.23 3.13
C PRO A 142 6.96 -11.68 1.85
N HIS A 143 8.24 -11.31 1.93
CA HIS A 143 9.01 -10.82 0.78
C HIS A 143 8.47 -9.53 0.15
N TYR A 144 7.67 -8.73 0.85
CA TYR A 144 7.20 -7.42 0.36
C TYR A 144 8.35 -6.51 -0.11
N ASN A 145 9.55 -6.71 0.44
CA ASN A 145 10.73 -5.90 0.14
C ASN A 145 11.23 -6.06 -1.32
N VAL A 146 10.91 -7.16 -2.00
CA VAL A 146 11.25 -7.33 -3.42
C VAL A 146 10.18 -6.79 -4.36
N ALA A 147 9.04 -6.32 -3.83
CA ALA A 147 7.88 -5.94 -4.64
C ALA A 147 8.19 -4.86 -5.68
N ARG A 148 9.02 -3.85 -5.35
CA ARG A 148 9.44 -2.83 -6.34
C ARG A 148 10.07 -3.44 -7.58
N HIS A 149 10.98 -4.40 -7.40
CA HIS A 149 11.66 -5.04 -8.51
C HIS A 149 10.73 -6.01 -9.24
N ALA A 150 9.99 -6.83 -8.49
CA ALA A 150 9.04 -7.80 -9.05
C ALA A 150 7.91 -7.14 -9.87
N ALA A 151 7.39 -5.98 -9.42
CA ALA A 151 6.33 -5.26 -10.12
C ALA A 151 6.86 -4.35 -11.25
N GLY A 152 8.02 -3.71 -11.06
CA GLY A 152 8.55 -2.67 -11.96
C GLY A 152 9.55 -3.14 -13.01
N HIS A 153 10.36 -4.16 -12.74
CA HIS A 153 11.51 -4.55 -13.57
C HIS A 153 11.21 -5.78 -14.45
N ARG A 154 9.98 -5.88 -14.95
CA ARG A 154 9.49 -7.07 -15.67
C ARG A 154 10.28 -7.39 -16.95
N ALA A 155 10.69 -6.36 -17.68
CA ALA A 155 11.47 -6.51 -18.91
C ALA A 155 12.90 -7.01 -18.64
N GLU A 156 13.50 -6.60 -17.53
CA GLU A 156 14.86 -7.03 -17.13
C GLU A 156 14.86 -8.52 -16.78
N ALA A 157 13.84 -8.98 -16.05
CA ALA A 157 13.70 -10.38 -15.62
C ALA A 157 13.53 -11.37 -16.79
N VAL A 158 13.12 -10.90 -17.97
CA VAL A 158 12.93 -11.71 -19.19
C VAL A 158 13.97 -11.40 -20.28
N GLY A 159 15.06 -10.71 -19.93
CA GLY A 159 16.11 -10.35 -20.90
C GLY A 159 16.97 -11.53 -21.37
N SER A 160 17.03 -12.62 -20.61
CA SER A 160 17.69 -13.88 -21.01
C SER A 160 17.11 -15.08 -20.24
N LEU A 161 17.42 -16.30 -20.69
CA LEU A 161 17.01 -17.51 -19.96
C LEU A 161 17.67 -17.61 -18.59
N GLU A 162 18.90 -17.13 -18.45
CA GLU A 162 19.62 -17.05 -17.18
C GLU A 162 18.93 -16.11 -16.20
N GLN A 163 18.44 -14.96 -16.68
CA GLN A 163 17.65 -14.03 -15.85
C GLN A 163 16.33 -14.65 -15.41
N VAL A 164 15.63 -15.32 -16.33
CA VAL A 164 14.39 -16.05 -16.00
C VAL A 164 14.67 -17.10 -14.93
N LYS A 165 15.74 -17.89 -15.08
CA LYS A 165 16.16 -18.89 -14.08
C LYS A 165 16.60 -18.26 -12.76
N LEU A 166 17.23 -17.09 -12.77
CA LEU A 166 17.64 -16.38 -11.57
C LEU A 166 16.42 -15.97 -10.73
N HIS A 167 15.36 -15.52 -11.38
CA HIS A 167 14.14 -15.08 -10.71
C HIS A 167 13.11 -16.19 -10.47
N ALA A 168 13.22 -17.35 -11.13
CA ALA A 168 12.33 -18.50 -10.95
C ALA A 168 12.48 -19.16 -9.56
N ILE A 169 11.37 -19.58 -8.95
CA ILE A 169 11.35 -20.39 -7.73
C ILE A 169 11.49 -21.89 -8.07
N ASP A 170 12.00 -22.69 -7.13
CA ASP A 170 12.00 -24.14 -7.26
C ASP A 170 10.62 -24.70 -6.87
N ILE A 171 10.10 -25.63 -7.67
CA ILE A 171 8.84 -26.34 -7.44
C ILE A 171 9.06 -27.84 -7.63
N ASP A 172 8.09 -28.65 -7.22
CA ASP A 172 8.15 -30.08 -7.52
C ASP A 172 8.21 -30.30 -9.05
N GLY A 173 9.19 -31.08 -9.50
CA GLY A 173 9.42 -31.33 -10.92
C GLY A 173 10.09 -30.21 -11.73
N GLY A 174 10.54 -29.09 -11.14
CA GLY A 174 11.32 -28.09 -11.89
C GLY A 174 11.40 -26.70 -11.27
N GLN A 175 11.35 -25.68 -12.14
CA GLN A 175 11.39 -24.27 -11.76
C GLN A 175 10.21 -23.51 -12.36
N GLN A 176 9.67 -22.57 -11.60
CA GLN A 176 8.56 -21.73 -12.02
C GLN A 176 8.97 -20.27 -12.01
N PHE A 177 8.81 -19.61 -13.15
CA PHE A 177 8.93 -18.16 -13.27
C PHE A 177 7.54 -17.56 -13.45
N ILE A 178 7.19 -16.56 -12.66
CA ILE A 178 5.92 -15.84 -12.73
C ILE A 178 6.21 -14.38 -13.03
N ILE A 179 5.90 -13.96 -14.26
CA ILE A 179 5.80 -12.54 -14.58
C ILE A 179 4.54 -11.98 -13.92
N GLY A 180 4.69 -10.87 -13.19
CA GLY A 180 3.66 -10.35 -12.30
C GLY A 180 2.25 -10.33 -12.90
N ASN A 181 1.33 -11.09 -12.31
CA ASN A 181 -0.06 -11.17 -12.71
C ASN A 181 -0.95 -11.43 -11.49
N VAL A 182 -2.27 -11.34 -11.68
CA VAL A 182 -3.22 -11.73 -10.64
C VAL A 182 -3.78 -13.11 -10.93
N GLN A 183 -3.78 -13.96 -9.92
CA GLN A 183 -4.30 -15.33 -9.91
C GLN A 183 -5.30 -15.45 -8.76
N GLY A 184 -6.58 -15.60 -9.09
CA GLY A 184 -7.65 -15.45 -8.09
C GLY A 184 -7.63 -14.05 -7.47
N ASP A 185 -7.52 -14.00 -6.15
CA ASP A 185 -7.44 -12.75 -5.38
C ASP A 185 -5.99 -12.33 -5.07
N ASP A 186 -4.99 -13.01 -5.63
CA ASP A 186 -3.60 -12.77 -5.30
C ASP A 186 -2.83 -12.20 -6.49
N TYR A 187 -2.16 -11.06 -6.30
CA TYR A 187 -1.07 -10.67 -7.17
C TYR A 187 0.17 -11.49 -6.84
N VAL A 188 0.71 -12.17 -7.85
CA VAL A 188 1.85 -13.06 -7.71
C VAL A 188 2.94 -12.72 -8.69
N ALA A 189 4.19 -12.79 -8.22
CA ALA A 189 5.37 -12.58 -9.03
C ALA A 189 6.55 -13.35 -8.42
N THR A 190 7.53 -13.73 -9.23
CA THR A 190 8.78 -14.30 -8.73
C THR A 190 9.94 -13.35 -8.94
N PHE A 191 10.79 -13.17 -7.93
CA PHE A 191 11.99 -12.35 -8.05
C PHE A 191 13.08 -12.87 -7.12
N GLU A 192 14.28 -13.15 -7.65
CA GLU A 192 15.44 -13.61 -6.88
C GLU A 192 15.12 -14.80 -5.98
N LYS A 193 14.57 -15.86 -6.58
CA LYS A 193 14.16 -17.10 -5.89
C LYS A 193 13.06 -16.93 -4.83
N LYS A 194 12.39 -15.78 -4.76
CA LYS A 194 11.27 -15.54 -3.85
C LYS A 194 9.97 -15.47 -4.60
N LEU A 195 8.93 -16.04 -3.98
CA LEU A 195 7.55 -15.85 -4.40
C LEU A 195 6.97 -14.64 -3.68
N LEU A 196 6.73 -13.56 -4.40
CA LEU A 196 5.90 -12.47 -3.92
C LEU A 196 4.44 -12.86 -4.09
N LYS A 197 3.68 -12.77 -3.00
CA LYS A 197 2.23 -12.98 -2.98
C LYS A 197 1.57 -11.83 -2.23
N VAL A 198 0.70 -11.08 -2.92
CA VAL A 198 0.02 -9.89 -2.40
C VAL A 198 -1.49 -10.08 -2.55
N PRO A 199 -2.21 -10.39 -1.46
CA PRO A 199 -3.65 -10.63 -1.54
C PRO A 199 -4.43 -9.32 -1.69
N LEU A 200 -5.30 -9.23 -2.69
CA LEU A 200 -6.15 -8.10 -3.01
C LEU A 200 -7.50 -8.18 -2.27
N THR A 201 -7.47 -8.54 -0.97
CA THR A 201 -8.67 -8.72 -0.15
C THR A 201 -8.79 -7.68 0.95
N GLU A 202 -10.00 -7.54 1.50
CA GLU A 202 -10.27 -6.68 2.64
C GLU A 202 -9.52 -7.11 3.90
N GLU A 203 -9.42 -8.41 4.12
CA GLU A 203 -8.70 -8.96 5.26
C GLU A 203 -7.21 -8.62 5.15
N ALA A 204 -6.65 -8.62 3.94
CA ALA A 204 -5.27 -8.19 3.72
C ALA A 204 -5.11 -6.68 3.94
N ARG A 205 -6.04 -5.86 3.42
CA ARG A 205 -6.07 -4.42 3.69
C ARG A 205 -6.11 -4.14 5.20
N GLN A 206 -6.96 -4.86 5.94
CA GLN A 206 -7.06 -4.71 7.39
C GLN A 206 -5.76 -5.11 8.11
N ARG A 207 -5.11 -6.21 7.69
CA ARG A 207 -3.78 -6.57 8.23
C ARG A 207 -2.75 -5.47 8.02
N LEU A 208 -2.73 -4.82 6.85
CA LEU A 208 -1.83 -3.69 6.59
C LEU A 208 -2.20 -2.48 7.47
N ASN A 209 -3.48 -2.18 7.61
CA ASN A 209 -3.96 -1.13 8.48
C ASN A 209 -3.55 -1.38 9.94
N ASP A 210 -3.68 -2.61 10.44
CA ASP A 210 -3.28 -2.99 11.79
C ASP A 210 -1.77 -2.80 11.98
N VAL A 211 -0.94 -3.15 10.99
CA VAL A 211 0.50 -2.84 11.01
C VAL A 211 0.74 -1.34 11.16
N VAL A 212 0.03 -0.50 10.41
CA VAL A 212 0.17 0.96 10.51
C VAL A 212 -0.33 1.50 11.85
N VAL A 213 -1.43 0.96 12.40
CA VAL A 213 -1.89 1.26 13.77
C VAL A 213 -0.81 0.91 14.78
N LEU A 214 -0.14 -0.24 14.65
CA LEU A 214 0.99 -0.59 15.50
C LEU A 214 2.15 0.41 15.36
N ILE A 215 2.46 0.88 14.15
CA ILE A 215 3.49 1.91 13.94
C ILE A 215 3.09 3.22 14.64
N TYR A 216 1.86 3.68 14.47
CA TYR A 216 1.36 4.91 15.11
C TYR A 216 1.37 4.81 16.63
N SER A 217 0.95 3.65 17.16
CA SER A 217 0.98 3.37 18.60
C SER A 217 2.39 3.42 19.21
N ALA A 218 3.43 3.31 18.37
CA ALA A 218 4.81 3.46 18.83
C ALA A 218 5.18 4.92 19.13
N PHE A 219 4.34 5.89 18.76
CA PHE A 219 4.59 7.33 18.94
C PHE A 219 3.38 8.03 19.61
N PRO A 220 3.04 7.67 20.86
CA PRO A 220 1.84 8.18 21.53
C PRO A 220 1.82 9.70 21.66
N LYS A 221 2.98 10.35 21.76
CA LYS A 221 3.10 11.82 21.82
C LYS A 221 2.92 12.51 20.48
N LEU A 222 3.07 11.79 19.36
CA LEU A 222 2.97 12.37 18.01
C LEU A 222 1.66 12.04 17.31
N VAL A 223 0.86 11.09 17.84
CA VAL A 223 -0.35 10.57 17.16
C VAL A 223 -1.35 11.67 16.78
N HIS A 224 -1.46 12.73 17.57
CA HIS A 224 -2.35 13.86 17.31
C HIS A 224 -1.92 14.72 16.11
N MET A 225 -0.66 14.61 15.68
CA MET A 225 -0.10 15.27 14.50
C MET A 225 -0.14 14.37 13.25
N LEU A 226 -0.61 13.13 13.40
CA LEU A 226 -0.66 12.15 12.33
C LEU A 226 -2.06 12.11 11.71
N PRO A 227 -2.16 11.78 10.42
CA PRO A 227 -3.43 11.52 9.78
C PRO A 227 -4.24 10.47 10.53
N PRO A 228 -5.55 10.66 10.80
CA PRO A 228 -6.47 9.56 11.01
C PRO A 228 -6.27 8.49 9.94
N LEU A 229 -6.20 7.26 10.40
CA LEU A 229 -6.30 6.09 9.54
C LEU A 229 -7.76 5.94 9.17
N ASN A 230 -8.08 6.12 7.89
CA ASN A 230 -9.41 5.82 7.40
C ASN A 230 -9.55 4.30 7.36
N PHE A 231 -10.32 3.78 8.31
CA PHE A 231 -10.55 2.34 8.42
C PHE A 231 -11.37 1.76 7.27
N GLY A 232 -11.82 2.58 6.31
CA GLY A 232 -12.81 2.16 5.33
C GLY A 232 -14.07 1.74 6.09
N VAL A 233 -15.00 2.67 6.27
CA VAL A 233 -16.34 2.24 6.70
C VAL A 233 -16.76 1.17 5.68
N PRO A 234 -17.12 -0.06 6.10
CA PRO A 234 -17.70 -1.00 5.15
C PRO A 234 -18.84 -0.26 4.47
N ALA A 235 -19.09 -0.52 3.19
CA ALA A 235 -20.36 -0.13 2.59
C ALA A 235 -21.46 -0.91 3.35
N THR A 236 -21.84 -0.43 4.53
CA THR A 236 -23.15 -0.69 5.09
C THR A 236 -24.08 -0.03 4.10
N GLU A 237 -24.81 -0.84 3.35
CA GLU A 237 -26.17 -0.50 2.96
C GLU A 237 -26.78 0.30 4.13
N ASP A 238 -27.32 1.49 3.85
CA ASP A 238 -27.91 2.46 4.81
C ASP A 238 -27.11 3.74 5.12
N ALA A 239 -26.21 4.18 4.24
CA ALA A 239 -25.95 5.62 4.13
C ALA A 239 -27.03 6.25 3.23
N GLU A 240 -28.22 6.48 3.77
CA GLU A 240 -29.21 7.38 3.16
C GLU A 240 -28.53 8.71 2.84
N VAL A 241 -28.35 8.98 1.55
CA VAL A 241 -28.00 10.31 1.07
C VAL A 241 -29.22 11.20 1.39
N PRO A 242 -29.10 12.25 2.20
CA PRO A 242 -30.20 13.18 2.38
C PRO A 242 -30.48 13.84 1.03
N SER A 243 -31.64 13.52 0.46
CA SER A 243 -32.17 14.20 -0.70
C SER A 243 -32.55 15.62 -0.29
N GLU A 244 -31.59 16.55 -0.33
CA GLU A 244 -31.93 17.96 -0.32
C GLU A 244 -32.53 18.33 -1.67
N ASN A 245 -33.82 18.64 -1.61
CA ASN A 245 -34.66 19.16 -2.66
C ASN A 245 -33.99 20.32 -3.42
N LEU A 246 -33.67 20.10 -4.69
CA LEU A 246 -33.57 21.19 -5.66
C LEU A 246 -34.96 21.41 -6.26
N SER A 247 -35.74 22.26 -5.59
CA SER A 247 -36.91 22.92 -6.15
C SER A 247 -36.77 24.43 -5.98
N ALA A 248 -36.88 25.12 -7.12
CA ALA A 248 -36.82 26.56 -7.38
C ALA A 248 -35.42 27.16 -7.60
#